data_AF-A0A2T4NXX9-F1
#
_entry.id   AF-A0A2T4NXX9-F1
#
_cell.length_a   1.000
_cell.length_b   1.000
_cell.length_c   1.000
_cell.angle_alpha   90.00
_cell.angle_beta   90.00
_cell.angle_gamma   90.00
#
_symmetry.space_group_name_H-M   'P 1'
#
loop_
_entity.id
_entity.type
_entity.pdbx_description
1 polymer ?
#
loop_
_entity_poly.entity_id
_entity_poly.type
_entity_poly.pdbx_seq_one_letter_code
_entity_poly.pdbx_strand_id
1 'polypeptide(L)'
;MKKQALIIISSANELPLNNPTKQKIDTGFFLVEMGKILDTFKDDYEFIFATPNGEKPTLDINGESLSMQAGEKLGIASVKEKFYKDPTNYRQKNTKLVDRREKELNTLYDLLGKLPVSQNLSNTDEETKEFRKQIVRKMDDLEEKKFYSLKELLENNADNNNDFSFENLSFVHLPGGHAPMVDFLDNPELGEVLNQLSEQKVITSLICHAPIALTSARLRIDDKGKPYNYDKSLYEGAHITTVPKIGELFMLISGYPKIKNKKTRLHYYVDKKLISYNFNVKTTKNFTKSLVVYDKTRKLLTGNGPQAIDDQTDKLKEILPK
;
A
#
# COMPACT_ATOMS: atom_id res chain seq x y z
N MET A 1 24.26 -6.02 13.77
CA MET A 1 22.82 -5.87 14.06
C MET A 1 22.13 -5.51 12.75
N LYS A 2 20.91 -6.02 12.49
CA LYS A 2 20.16 -5.64 11.28
C LYS A 2 19.74 -4.17 11.37
N LYS A 3 19.66 -3.48 10.23
CA LYS A 3 19.09 -2.13 10.15
C LYS A 3 17.56 -2.24 10.38
N GLN A 4 16.89 -1.17 10.81
CA GLN A 4 15.43 -1.20 11.01
C GLN A 4 14.69 -0.49 9.88
N ALA A 5 13.55 -1.05 9.48
CA ALA A 5 12.61 -0.45 8.55
C ALA A 5 11.17 -0.59 9.05
N LEU A 6 10.39 0.47 8.91
CA LEU A 6 8.98 0.48 9.32
C LEU A 6 8.08 0.24 8.11
N ILE A 7 7.06 -0.60 8.27
CA ILE A 7 6.02 -0.83 7.29
C ILE A 7 4.68 -0.42 7.91
N ILE A 8 4.02 0.61 7.36
CA ILE A 8 2.71 1.06 7.83
C ILE A 8 1.65 0.61 6.82
N ILE A 9 0.73 -0.24 7.27
CA ILE A 9 -0.30 -0.87 6.45
C ILE A 9 -1.68 -0.39 6.93
N SER A 10 -2.58 -0.07 6.00
CA SER A 10 -3.99 0.21 6.34
C SER A 10 -4.62 -1.01 7.02
N SER A 11 -5.37 -0.79 8.10
CA SER A 11 -6.18 -1.84 8.73
C SER A 11 -7.61 -1.88 8.23
N ALA A 12 -8.04 -0.89 7.43
CA ALA A 12 -9.32 -0.92 6.75
C ALA A 12 -9.48 -2.14 5.83
N ASN A 13 -10.69 -2.68 5.78
CA ASN A 13 -11.05 -3.88 5.02
C ASN A 13 -12.28 -3.69 4.11
N GLU A 14 -12.90 -2.50 4.15
CA GLU A 14 -14.06 -2.16 3.36
C GLU A 14 -13.95 -0.72 2.84
N LEU A 15 -14.17 -0.55 1.54
CA LEU A 15 -14.15 0.74 0.88
C LEU A 15 -15.58 1.28 0.70
N PRO A 16 -15.98 2.36 1.39
CA PRO A 16 -17.29 2.97 1.21
C PRO A 16 -17.40 3.63 -0.17
N LEU A 17 -18.59 3.51 -0.78
CA LEU A 17 -18.89 4.05 -2.10
C LEU A 17 -19.81 5.26 -2.03
N ASN A 18 -19.49 6.26 -2.86
CA ASN A 18 -20.38 7.38 -3.11
C ASN A 18 -21.57 6.98 -3.97
N ASN A 19 -21.35 6.08 -4.92
CA ASN A 19 -22.43 5.49 -5.72
C ASN A 19 -22.14 4.01 -5.98
N PRO A 20 -23.12 3.10 -5.79
CA PRO A 20 -24.40 3.33 -5.11
C PRO A 20 -24.21 3.76 -3.65
N THR A 21 -25.03 4.71 -3.19
CA THR A 21 -24.96 5.27 -1.82
C THR A 21 -25.13 4.20 -0.75
N LYS A 22 -24.44 4.33 0.38
CA LYS A 22 -24.48 3.39 1.52
C LYS A 22 -24.05 1.96 1.17
N GLN A 23 -23.33 1.77 0.07
CA GLN A 23 -22.70 0.49 -0.26
C GLN A 23 -21.20 0.58 -0.05
N LYS A 24 -20.59 -0.60 0.10
CA LYS A 24 -19.17 -0.79 0.33
C LYS A 24 -18.70 -1.99 -0.48
N ILE A 25 -17.39 -2.05 -0.76
CA ILE A 25 -16.74 -3.22 -1.35
C ILE A 25 -15.62 -3.67 -0.43
N ASP A 26 -15.42 -4.98 -0.31
CA ASP A 26 -14.27 -5.52 0.41
C ASP A 26 -12.96 -5.07 -0.25
N THR A 27 -11.98 -4.78 0.60
CA THR A 27 -10.64 -4.42 0.17
C THR A 27 -9.60 -4.77 1.22
N GLY A 28 -8.38 -4.32 1.01
CA GLY A 28 -7.22 -4.56 1.84
C GLY A 28 -5.99 -3.90 1.23
N PHE A 29 -4.81 -4.29 1.73
CA PHE A 29 -3.55 -3.93 1.10
C PHE A 29 -3.23 -4.88 -0.06
N PHE A 30 -2.43 -4.40 -1.01
CA PHE A 30 -1.92 -5.21 -2.11
C PHE A 30 -0.52 -5.73 -1.76
N LEU A 31 -0.34 -7.05 -1.64
CA LEU A 31 0.98 -7.62 -1.31
C LEU A 31 2.01 -7.28 -2.38
N VAL A 32 1.63 -7.32 -3.66
CA VAL A 32 2.53 -6.99 -4.77
C VAL A 32 3.18 -5.62 -4.66
N GLU A 33 2.58 -4.69 -3.91
CA GLU A 33 3.10 -3.35 -3.69
C GLU A 33 4.12 -3.25 -2.54
N MET A 34 4.41 -4.36 -1.86
CA MET A 34 5.37 -4.45 -0.77
C MET A 34 6.24 -5.71 -0.81
N GLY A 35 5.76 -6.81 -1.37
CA GLY A 35 6.42 -8.12 -1.36
C GLY A 35 7.84 -8.06 -1.95
N LYS A 36 8.02 -7.30 -3.04
CA LYS A 36 9.34 -7.06 -3.63
C LYS A 36 10.29 -6.27 -2.71
N ILE A 37 9.78 -5.30 -1.95
CA ILE A 37 10.56 -4.54 -0.97
C ILE A 37 10.97 -5.48 0.17
N LEU A 38 10.04 -6.23 0.76
CA LEU A 38 10.34 -7.17 1.83
C LEU A 38 11.39 -8.19 1.39
N ASP A 39 11.20 -8.81 0.23
CA ASP A 39 12.14 -9.79 -0.32
C ASP A 39 13.52 -9.21 -0.59
N THR A 40 13.62 -7.95 -0.99
CA THR A 40 14.90 -7.29 -1.30
C THR A 40 15.68 -6.93 -0.04
N PHE A 41 15.01 -6.63 1.07
CA PHE A 41 15.63 -6.08 2.27
C PHE A 41 15.63 -7.02 3.50
N LYS A 42 14.88 -8.14 3.49
CA LYS A 42 14.72 -9.04 4.66
C LYS A 42 16.01 -9.60 5.26
N ASP A 43 17.07 -9.75 4.48
CA ASP A 43 18.34 -10.30 4.98
C ASP A 43 19.12 -9.25 5.78
N ASP A 44 19.03 -7.97 5.41
CA ASP A 44 19.75 -6.85 6.03
C ASP A 44 18.92 -6.07 7.05
N TYR A 45 17.59 -6.20 6.97
CA TYR A 45 16.64 -5.41 7.75
C TYR A 45 15.77 -6.26 8.68
N GLU A 46 15.50 -5.69 9.86
CA GLU A 46 14.39 -6.05 10.71
C GLU A 46 13.20 -5.15 10.38
N PHE A 47 12.05 -5.76 10.09
CA PHE A 47 10.83 -5.04 9.77
C PHE A 47 9.94 -4.89 10.99
N ILE A 48 9.52 -3.66 11.24
CA ILE A 48 8.48 -3.32 12.20
C ILE A 48 7.20 -3.11 11.41
N PHE A 49 6.13 -3.81 11.79
CA PHE A 49 4.83 -3.69 11.13
C PHE A 49 3.86 -2.92 12.00
N ALA A 50 3.20 -1.93 11.42
CA ALA A 50 2.21 -1.11 12.12
C ALA A 50 0.97 -0.90 11.26
N THR A 51 -0.15 -0.68 11.93
CA THR A 51 -1.40 -0.21 11.33
C THR A 51 -1.95 0.97 12.14
N PRO A 52 -2.88 1.78 11.61
CA PRO A 52 -3.41 2.93 12.34
C PRO A 52 -3.83 2.64 13.78
N ASN A 53 -4.46 1.50 14.01
CA ASN A 53 -5.04 1.09 15.28
C ASN A 53 -4.41 -0.18 15.89
N GLY A 54 -3.38 -0.76 15.27
CA GLY A 54 -2.75 -2.02 15.72
C GLY A 54 -3.53 -3.28 15.34
N GLU A 55 -4.67 -3.15 14.66
CA GLU A 55 -5.43 -4.28 14.14
C GLU A 55 -4.75 -4.91 12.92
N LYS A 56 -4.97 -6.21 12.72
CA LYS A 56 -4.44 -6.96 11.58
C LYS A 56 -4.95 -6.37 10.26
N PRO A 57 -4.08 -6.08 9.28
CA PRO A 57 -4.51 -5.65 7.96
C PRO A 57 -5.12 -6.81 7.17
N THR A 58 -5.95 -6.50 6.17
CA THR A 58 -6.54 -7.51 5.28
C THR A 58 -5.75 -7.60 3.98
N LEU A 59 -5.36 -8.82 3.57
CA LEU A 59 -4.79 -9.05 2.24
C LEU A 59 -5.91 -8.96 1.20
N ASP A 60 -5.81 -8.03 0.25
CA ASP A 60 -6.78 -7.94 -0.83
C ASP A 60 -6.47 -8.98 -1.91
N ILE A 61 -7.35 -9.96 -2.06
CA ILE A 61 -7.16 -11.04 -3.02
C ILE A 61 -7.07 -10.53 -4.46
N ASN A 62 -7.69 -9.39 -4.79
CA ASN A 62 -7.64 -8.84 -6.14
C ASN A 62 -6.26 -8.25 -6.49
N GLY A 63 -5.43 -7.96 -5.49
CA GLY A 63 -4.01 -7.62 -5.67
C GLY A 63 -3.14 -8.83 -6.02
N GLU A 64 -3.64 -10.05 -5.80
CA GLU A 64 -2.92 -11.31 -6.01
C GLU A 64 -3.14 -11.94 -7.40
N SER A 65 -3.80 -11.24 -8.34
CA SER A 65 -3.91 -11.78 -9.69
C SER A 65 -2.53 -11.89 -10.35
N LEU A 66 -2.36 -12.89 -11.24
CA LEU A 66 -1.08 -13.06 -11.92
C LEU A 66 -0.73 -11.85 -12.76
N SER A 67 -1.71 -11.13 -13.32
CA SER A 67 -1.41 -9.90 -14.06
C SER A 67 -0.82 -8.79 -13.18
N MET A 68 -1.23 -8.68 -11.90
CA MET A 68 -0.65 -7.71 -10.95
C MET A 68 0.84 -7.93 -10.72
N GLN A 69 1.29 -9.19 -10.80
CA GLN A 69 2.67 -9.61 -10.61
C GLN A 69 3.62 -9.27 -11.78
N ALA A 70 3.07 -8.71 -12.87
CA ALA A 70 3.83 -8.48 -14.11
C ALA A 70 4.68 -7.20 -14.11
N GLY A 71 4.69 -6.40 -13.04
CA GLY A 71 5.45 -5.15 -12.95
C GLY A 71 5.15 -4.21 -14.12
N GLU A 72 6.17 -3.70 -14.81
CA GLU A 72 5.99 -2.82 -15.98
C GLU A 72 5.11 -3.43 -17.11
N LYS A 73 4.98 -4.76 -17.15
CA LYS A 73 4.16 -5.47 -18.13
C LYS A 73 2.69 -5.62 -17.71
N LEU A 74 2.28 -5.04 -16.58
CA LEU A 74 0.92 -5.09 -16.03
C LEU A 74 -0.14 -4.89 -17.11
N GLY A 75 -0.07 -3.80 -17.89
CA GLY A 75 -1.09 -3.49 -18.89
C GLY A 75 -1.30 -4.59 -19.93
N ILE A 76 -0.21 -5.17 -20.46
CA ILE A 76 -0.29 -6.27 -21.42
C ILE A 76 -0.77 -7.56 -20.73
N ALA A 77 -0.27 -7.83 -19.52
CA ALA A 77 -0.66 -9.01 -18.74
C ALA A 77 -2.16 -9.01 -18.42
N SER A 78 -2.71 -7.87 -17.96
CA SER A 78 -4.14 -7.75 -17.63
C SER A 78 -5.04 -7.86 -18.87
N VAL A 79 -4.57 -7.41 -20.05
CA VAL A 79 -5.30 -7.66 -21.30
C VAL A 79 -5.31 -9.15 -21.64
N LYS A 80 -4.17 -9.83 -21.52
CA LYS A 80 -4.06 -11.27 -21.78
C LYS A 80 -4.92 -12.09 -20.82
N GLU A 81 -4.90 -11.78 -19.53
CA GLU A 81 -5.65 -12.47 -18.46
C GLU A 81 -7.14 -12.56 -18.79
N LYS A 82 -7.74 -11.51 -19.35
CA LYS A 82 -9.16 -11.50 -19.76
C LYS A 82 -9.54 -12.54 -20.81
N PHE A 83 -8.58 -13.05 -21.59
CA PHE A 83 -8.82 -14.07 -22.60
C PHE A 83 -8.64 -15.50 -22.07
N TYR A 84 -8.12 -15.67 -20.86
CA TYR A 84 -7.98 -16.97 -20.22
C TYR A 84 -9.26 -17.34 -19.47
N LYS A 85 -9.95 -18.36 -19.97
CA LYS A 85 -11.12 -18.95 -19.30
C LYS A 85 -10.77 -20.13 -18.40
N ASP A 86 -9.60 -20.74 -18.61
CA ASP A 86 -9.09 -21.87 -17.83
C ASP A 86 -7.94 -21.38 -16.93
N PRO A 87 -8.16 -21.28 -15.61
CA PRO A 87 -7.14 -20.94 -14.63
C PRO A 87 -5.88 -21.79 -14.70
N THR A 88 -6.01 -23.09 -14.95
CA THR A 88 -4.87 -24.03 -14.94
C THR A 88 -3.95 -23.77 -16.13
N ASN A 89 -4.53 -23.63 -17.32
CA ASN A 89 -3.79 -23.24 -18.52
C ASN A 89 -3.12 -21.87 -18.34
N TYR A 90 -3.81 -20.93 -17.70
CA TYR A 90 -3.25 -19.59 -17.44
C TYR A 90 -2.00 -19.66 -16.56
N ARG A 91 -2.07 -20.40 -15.43
CA ARG A 91 -0.90 -20.64 -14.55
C ARG A 91 0.26 -21.27 -15.31
N GLN A 92 0.00 -22.35 -16.06
CA GLN A 92 1.03 -23.09 -16.81
C GLN A 92 1.75 -22.23 -17.86
N LYS A 93 1.07 -21.25 -18.46
CA LYS A 93 1.69 -20.33 -19.43
C LYS A 93 2.41 -19.15 -18.79
N ASN A 94 2.22 -18.92 -17.50
CA ASN A 94 2.77 -17.77 -16.78
C ASN A 94 3.54 -18.21 -15.51
N THR A 95 4.31 -19.30 -15.60
CA THR A 95 5.05 -19.87 -14.47
C THR A 95 5.91 -18.84 -13.74
N LYS A 96 6.59 -17.94 -14.44
CA LYS A 96 7.37 -16.86 -13.80
C LYS A 96 6.55 -15.93 -12.91
N LEU A 97 5.29 -15.66 -13.27
CA LEU A 97 4.39 -14.84 -12.46
C LEU A 97 3.88 -15.63 -11.26
N VAL A 98 3.64 -16.93 -11.44
CA VAL A 98 3.30 -17.87 -10.35
C VAL A 98 4.45 -17.92 -9.34
N ASP A 99 5.68 -18.18 -9.80
CA ASP A 99 6.87 -18.26 -8.94
C ASP A 99 7.11 -16.96 -8.16
N ARG A 100 6.91 -15.81 -8.80
CA ARG A 100 7.00 -14.49 -8.13
C ARG A 100 5.95 -14.36 -7.03
N ARG A 101 4.69 -14.64 -7.34
CA ARG A 101 3.58 -14.57 -6.38
C ARG A 101 3.81 -15.50 -5.20
N GLU A 102 4.23 -16.74 -5.45
CA GLU A 102 4.53 -17.71 -4.40
C GLU A 102 5.69 -17.24 -3.51
N LYS A 103 6.74 -16.64 -4.09
CA LYS A 103 7.84 -16.07 -3.32
C LYS A 103 7.41 -14.92 -2.41
N GLU A 104 6.59 -14.01 -2.94
CA GLU A 104 6.04 -12.88 -2.19
C GLU A 104 5.12 -13.37 -1.06
N LEU A 105 4.25 -14.36 -1.33
CA LEU A 105 3.37 -14.97 -0.33
C LEU A 105 4.14 -15.71 0.76
N ASN A 106 5.19 -16.46 0.43
CA ASN A 106 6.02 -17.10 1.44
C ASN A 106 6.67 -16.07 2.36
N THR A 107 7.16 -14.96 1.78
CA THR A 107 7.69 -13.84 2.58
C THR A 107 6.61 -13.21 3.45
N LEU A 108 5.38 -13.07 2.96
CA LEU A 108 4.22 -12.61 3.75
C LEU A 108 3.93 -13.54 4.93
N TYR A 109 3.84 -14.86 4.68
CA TYR A 109 3.56 -15.85 5.73
C TYR A 109 4.64 -15.82 6.82
N ASP A 110 5.91 -15.77 6.41
CA ASP A 110 7.04 -15.76 7.33
C ASP A 110 7.11 -14.48 8.16
N LEU A 111 6.72 -13.33 7.60
CA LEU A 111 6.87 -12.03 8.27
C LEU A 111 5.61 -11.56 9.00
N LEU A 112 4.43 -11.71 8.42
CA LEU A 112 3.16 -11.17 8.93
C LEU A 112 2.23 -12.24 9.53
N GLY A 113 2.48 -13.53 9.27
CA GLY A 113 1.67 -14.62 9.83
C GLY A 113 0.23 -14.61 9.33
N LYS A 114 -0.70 -15.00 10.21
CA LYS A 114 -2.12 -15.13 9.90
C LYS A 114 -2.79 -13.76 9.68
N LEU A 115 -3.37 -13.59 8.50
CA LEU A 115 -4.14 -12.41 8.12
C LEU A 115 -5.52 -12.77 7.54
N PRO A 116 -6.53 -11.90 7.74
CA PRO A 116 -7.76 -11.99 6.95
C PRO A 116 -7.49 -11.75 5.46
N VAL A 117 -8.30 -12.40 4.61
CA VAL A 117 -8.25 -12.27 3.14
C VAL A 117 -9.59 -11.74 2.64
N SER A 118 -9.57 -10.64 1.87
CA SER A 118 -10.79 -10.00 1.34
C SER A 118 -11.65 -10.97 0.53
N GLN A 119 -12.96 -10.73 0.40
CA GLN A 119 -13.80 -11.57 -0.45
C GLN A 119 -13.54 -11.32 -1.94
N ASN A 120 -13.89 -12.31 -2.76
CA ASN A 120 -13.94 -12.12 -4.21
C ASN A 120 -15.02 -11.07 -4.54
N LEU A 121 -14.65 -10.09 -5.37
CA LEU A 121 -15.58 -9.13 -5.95
C LEU A 121 -16.18 -9.65 -7.26
N SER A 122 -17.17 -8.92 -7.78
CA SER A 122 -17.96 -9.34 -8.94
C SER A 122 -17.13 -9.62 -10.20
N ASN A 123 -16.00 -8.94 -10.32
CA ASN A 123 -15.10 -8.98 -11.46
C ASN A 123 -13.69 -9.46 -11.09
N THR A 124 -13.52 -10.13 -9.95
CA THR A 124 -12.28 -10.88 -9.66
C THR A 124 -12.06 -11.90 -10.78
N ASP A 125 -10.83 -12.05 -11.24
CA ASP A 125 -10.50 -13.01 -12.30
C ASP A 125 -10.65 -14.46 -11.81
N GLU A 126 -10.86 -15.39 -12.74
CA GLU A 126 -11.19 -16.78 -12.40
C GLU A 126 -10.02 -17.52 -11.74
N GLU A 127 -8.78 -17.17 -12.09
CA GLU A 127 -7.58 -17.78 -11.48
C GLU A 127 -7.45 -17.37 -10.02
N THR A 128 -7.56 -16.07 -9.75
CA THR A 128 -7.55 -15.50 -8.40
C THR A 128 -8.70 -16.02 -7.54
N LYS A 129 -9.92 -16.15 -8.10
CA LYS A 129 -11.07 -16.73 -7.37
C LYS A 129 -10.78 -18.13 -6.86
N GLU A 130 -10.16 -18.97 -7.69
CA GLU A 130 -9.76 -20.33 -7.33
C GLU A 130 -8.61 -20.29 -6.31
N PHE A 131 -7.60 -19.47 -6.57
CA PHE A 131 -6.40 -19.33 -5.77
C PHE A 131 -6.68 -18.86 -4.34
N ARG A 132 -7.68 -17.98 -4.15
CA ARG A 132 -8.13 -17.50 -2.83
C ARG A 132 -8.33 -18.61 -1.82
N LYS A 133 -8.92 -19.74 -2.24
CA LYS A 133 -9.20 -20.87 -1.34
C LYS A 133 -7.91 -21.46 -0.77
N GLN A 134 -6.84 -21.44 -1.55
CA GLN A 134 -5.52 -21.95 -1.13
C GLN A 134 -4.87 -20.99 -0.13
N ILE A 135 -4.91 -19.68 -0.40
CA ILE A 135 -4.38 -18.67 0.53
C ILE A 135 -5.12 -18.72 1.86
N VAL A 136 -6.46 -18.75 1.86
CA VAL A 136 -7.25 -18.78 3.11
C VAL A 136 -6.88 -20.01 3.96
N ARG A 137 -6.82 -21.20 3.34
CA ARG A 137 -6.38 -22.42 4.04
C ARG A 137 -4.98 -22.26 4.64
N LYS A 138 -4.05 -21.69 3.87
CA LYS A 138 -2.68 -21.49 4.35
C LYS A 138 -2.63 -20.49 5.52
N MET A 139 -3.40 -19.39 5.46
CA MET A 139 -3.50 -18.40 6.52
C MET A 139 -4.10 -18.97 7.80
N ASP A 140 -5.07 -19.89 7.70
CA ASP A 140 -5.73 -20.48 8.87
C ASP A 140 -4.76 -21.24 9.78
N ASP A 141 -3.71 -21.83 9.19
CA ASP A 141 -2.67 -22.62 9.87
C ASP A 141 -1.53 -21.77 10.46
N LEU A 142 -1.48 -20.47 10.19
CA LEU A 142 -0.41 -19.60 10.66
C LEU A 142 -0.71 -19.03 12.05
N GLU A 143 0.35 -18.70 12.78
CA GLU A 143 0.25 -17.95 14.02
C GLU A 143 -0.05 -16.47 13.75
N GLU A 144 -0.75 -15.84 14.68
CA GLU A 144 -0.97 -14.40 14.64
C GLU A 144 0.30 -13.65 15.03
N LYS A 145 0.55 -12.53 14.37
CA LYS A 145 1.68 -11.64 14.69
C LYS A 145 1.20 -10.26 15.09
N LYS A 146 2.02 -9.61 15.91
CA LYS A 146 1.74 -8.26 16.41
C LYS A 146 1.89 -7.23 15.29
N PHE A 147 0.94 -6.32 15.23
CA PHE A 147 1.05 -5.04 14.54
C PHE A 147 1.03 -3.94 15.59
N TYR A 148 2.00 -3.04 15.56
CA TYR A 148 1.99 -1.87 16.42
C TYR A 148 0.88 -0.91 15.98
N SER A 149 0.20 -0.29 16.94
CA SER A 149 -0.62 0.89 16.61
C SER A 149 0.28 2.10 16.39
N LEU A 150 -0.16 3.10 15.61
CA LEU A 150 0.62 4.33 15.44
C LEU A 150 0.81 5.06 16.77
N LYS A 151 -0.21 5.00 17.65
CA LYS A 151 -0.13 5.52 19.02
C LYS A 151 0.98 4.83 19.82
N GLU A 152 1.04 3.50 19.77
CA GLU A 152 2.09 2.72 20.46
C GLU A 152 3.49 3.06 19.93
N LEU A 153 3.65 3.26 18.62
CA LEU A 153 4.94 3.71 18.06
C LEU A 153 5.35 5.10 18.55
N LEU A 154 4.39 6.03 18.65
CA LEU A 154 4.64 7.38 19.17
C LEU A 154 5.05 7.34 20.65
N GLU A 155 4.38 6.51 21.45
CA GLU A 155 4.71 6.29 22.87
C GLU A 155 6.10 5.66 23.02
N ASN A 156 6.41 4.63 22.22
CA ASN A 156 7.73 3.99 22.24
C ASN A 156 8.85 4.97 21.83
N ASN A 157 8.63 5.77 20.79
CA ASN A 157 9.62 6.76 20.33
C ASN A 157 9.87 7.87 21.35
N ALA A 158 8.88 8.18 22.21
CA ALA A 158 9.01 9.21 23.25
C ALA A 158 9.66 8.69 24.53
N ASP A 159 9.72 7.37 24.74
CA ASP A 159 10.34 6.75 25.91
C ASP A 159 11.84 6.53 25.70
N ASN A 160 12.66 7.31 26.41
CA ASN A 160 14.13 7.21 26.35
C ASN A 160 14.68 5.85 26.83
N ASN A 161 13.87 4.99 27.47
CA ASN A 161 14.26 3.65 27.88
C ASN A 161 13.82 2.56 26.87
N ASN A 162 13.14 2.94 25.80
CA ASN A 162 12.73 2.03 24.74
C ASN A 162 13.80 2.00 23.63
N ASP A 163 14.07 0.82 23.08
CA ASP A 163 15.04 0.66 22.00
C ASP A 163 14.53 1.18 20.64
N PHE A 164 13.23 1.45 20.52
CA PHE A 164 12.62 1.98 19.30
C PHE A 164 12.71 3.51 19.23
N SER A 165 13.31 4.02 18.15
CA SER A 165 13.27 5.44 17.78
C SER A 165 13.12 5.57 16.27
N PHE A 166 12.35 6.56 15.82
CA PHE A 166 12.18 6.87 14.41
C PHE A 166 13.50 7.26 13.75
N GLU A 167 14.43 7.85 14.49
CA GLU A 167 15.74 8.25 13.96
C GLU A 167 16.62 7.04 13.56
N ASN A 168 16.35 5.88 14.15
CA ASN A 168 17.07 4.63 13.89
C ASN A 168 16.54 3.90 12.64
N LEU A 169 15.41 4.33 12.07
CA LEU A 169 14.83 3.76 10.87
C LEU A 169 15.60 4.22 9.64
N SER A 170 15.99 3.28 8.77
CA SER A 170 16.58 3.66 7.47
C SER A 170 15.52 4.12 6.46
N PHE A 171 14.33 3.52 6.51
CA PHE A 171 13.19 3.92 5.71
C PHE A 171 11.87 3.48 6.35
N VAL A 172 10.79 4.13 5.92
CA VAL A 172 9.42 3.67 6.09
C VAL A 172 8.81 3.35 4.72
N HIS A 173 7.98 2.32 4.64
CA HIS A 173 7.22 2.00 3.44
C HIS A 173 5.72 1.82 3.72
N LEU A 174 4.88 2.40 2.86
CA LEU A 174 3.43 2.32 2.91
C LEU A 174 2.91 1.70 1.60
N PRO A 175 2.47 0.42 1.61
CA PRO A 175 1.80 -0.18 0.47
C PRO A 175 0.40 0.40 0.27
N GLY A 176 -0.08 0.34 -0.97
CA GLY A 176 -1.43 0.73 -1.35
C GLY A 176 -2.41 -0.45 -1.29
N GLY A 177 -3.09 -0.71 -2.41
CA GLY A 177 -4.47 -1.21 -2.41
C GLY A 177 -5.46 -0.08 -2.12
N HIS A 178 -6.77 -0.35 -2.13
CA HIS A 178 -7.76 0.73 -1.89
C HIS A 178 -7.94 1.07 -0.41
N ALA A 179 -7.52 0.19 0.51
CA ALA A 179 -7.74 0.34 1.93
C ALA A 179 -7.20 1.66 2.55
N PRO A 180 -6.01 2.17 2.18
CA PRO A 180 -5.52 3.48 2.61
C PRO A 180 -6.49 4.65 2.39
N MET A 181 -7.42 4.54 1.45
CA MET A 181 -8.43 5.57 1.24
C MET A 181 -9.42 5.74 2.40
N VAL A 182 -9.38 4.84 3.38
CA VAL A 182 -10.34 4.80 4.48
C VAL A 182 -9.73 5.38 5.76
N ASP A 183 -8.57 4.87 6.16
CA ASP A 183 -8.00 5.11 7.49
C ASP A 183 -6.69 5.92 7.47
N PHE A 184 -6.09 6.18 6.31
CA PHE A 184 -4.93 7.07 6.18
C PHE A 184 -5.31 8.53 5.91
N LEU A 185 -6.54 8.80 5.48
CA LEU A 185 -7.01 10.16 5.18
C LEU A 185 -7.27 10.93 6.49
N ASP A 186 -6.59 12.08 6.65
CA ASP A 186 -6.79 13.01 7.78
C ASP A 186 -6.68 12.33 9.17
N ASN A 187 -5.80 11.33 9.29
CA ASN A 187 -5.54 10.54 10.49
C ASN A 187 -4.50 11.24 11.39
N PRO A 188 -4.85 11.70 12.61
CA PRO A 188 -3.93 12.47 13.45
C PRO A 188 -2.65 11.74 13.84
N GLU A 189 -2.72 10.48 14.25
CA GLU A 189 -1.57 9.69 14.66
C GLU A 189 -0.63 9.45 13.48
N LEU A 190 -1.18 9.17 12.29
CA LEU A 190 -0.38 9.07 11.06
C LEU A 190 0.25 10.40 10.69
N GLY A 191 -0.46 11.51 10.91
CA GLY A 191 0.06 12.85 10.73
C GLY A 191 1.27 13.13 11.61
N GLU A 192 1.17 12.79 12.90
CA GLU A 192 2.26 12.92 13.86
C GLU A 192 3.47 12.03 13.48
N VAL A 193 3.24 10.75 13.18
CA VAL A 193 4.29 9.82 12.74
C VAL A 193 5.00 10.33 11.49
N LEU A 194 4.27 10.75 10.46
CA LEU A 194 4.86 11.27 9.22
C LEU A 194 5.67 12.55 9.45
N ASN A 195 5.19 13.44 10.32
CA ASN A 195 5.91 14.67 10.68
C ASN A 195 7.22 14.36 11.40
N GLN A 196 7.22 13.48 12.41
CA GLN A 196 8.43 13.08 13.13
C GLN A 196 9.44 12.38 12.22
N LEU A 197 8.99 11.46 11.35
CA LEU A 197 9.85 10.84 10.34
C LEU A 197 10.51 11.86 9.42
N SER A 198 9.76 12.90 9.01
CA SER A 198 10.28 13.97 8.15
C SER A 198 11.32 14.84 8.86
N GLU A 199 11.09 15.17 10.14
CA GLU A 199 12.04 15.91 10.98
C GLU A 199 13.36 15.17 11.15
N GLN A 200 13.29 13.84 11.29
CA GLN A 200 14.47 12.96 11.35
C GLN A 200 15.05 12.61 9.98
N LYS A 201 14.48 13.15 8.88
CA LYS A 201 14.90 12.92 7.49
C LYS A 201 14.91 11.44 7.09
N VAL A 202 14.04 10.64 7.70
CA VAL A 202 13.83 9.23 7.35
C VAL A 202 13.19 9.16 5.97
N ILE A 203 13.68 8.26 5.11
CA ILE A 203 13.13 8.09 3.76
C ILE A 203 11.73 7.50 3.88
N THR A 204 10.74 8.20 3.31
CA THR A 204 9.35 7.75 3.27
C THR A 204 8.97 7.29 1.86
N SER A 205 8.62 6.02 1.71
CA SER A 205 8.25 5.39 0.44
C SER A 205 6.76 5.04 0.42
N LEU A 206 5.97 5.56 -0.52
CA LEU A 206 4.54 5.24 -0.65
C LEU A 206 4.21 4.81 -2.08
N ILE A 207 3.18 4.00 -2.27
CA ILE A 207 2.81 3.53 -3.61
C ILE A 207 1.28 3.47 -3.79
N CYS A 208 0.84 3.63 -5.04
CA CYS A 208 -0.55 3.46 -5.43
C CYS A 208 -1.49 4.45 -4.74
N HIS A 209 -2.41 4.02 -3.87
CA HIS A 209 -3.31 4.89 -3.09
C HIS A 209 -2.70 5.36 -1.77
N ALA A 210 -1.65 4.72 -1.27
CA ALA A 210 -0.99 5.07 -0.01
C ALA A 210 -0.50 6.52 0.10
N PRO A 211 -0.09 7.22 -0.99
CA PRO A 211 0.21 8.64 -0.96
C PRO A 211 -0.86 9.53 -0.31
N ILE A 212 -2.12 9.08 -0.20
CA ILE A 212 -3.15 9.80 0.56
C ILE A 212 -2.77 10.05 2.02
N ALA A 213 -1.92 9.21 2.62
CA ALA A 213 -1.37 9.38 3.96
C ALA A 213 -0.72 10.75 4.17
N LEU A 214 -0.13 11.33 3.12
CA LEU A 214 0.53 12.63 3.20
C LEU A 214 -0.42 13.77 3.55
N THR A 215 -1.72 13.62 3.28
CA THR A 215 -2.75 14.60 3.71
C THR A 215 -2.87 14.69 5.23
N SER A 216 -2.50 13.63 5.96
CA SER A 216 -2.53 13.58 7.42
C SER A 216 -1.41 14.40 8.05
N ALA A 217 -0.30 14.66 7.34
CA ALA A 217 0.82 15.43 7.87
C ALA A 217 0.50 16.92 8.14
N ARG A 218 -0.70 17.39 7.75
CA ARG A 218 -1.27 18.68 8.21
C ARG A 218 -1.74 18.64 9.67
N LEU A 219 -1.67 17.49 10.33
CA LEU A 219 -2.09 17.28 11.70
C LEU A 219 -0.87 16.93 12.56
N ARG A 220 -0.87 17.45 13.78
CA ARG A 220 0.00 17.04 14.87
C ARG A 220 -0.81 16.81 16.13
N ILE A 221 -0.19 16.17 17.12
CA ILE A 221 -0.78 15.88 18.42
C ILE A 221 -0.07 16.71 19.50
N ASP A 222 -0.83 17.36 20.38
CA ASP A 222 -0.27 18.10 21.52
C ASP A 222 0.05 17.17 22.71
N ASP A 223 0.70 17.70 23.75
CA ASP A 223 1.08 16.94 24.96
C ASP A 223 -0.11 16.32 25.72
N LYS A 224 -1.34 16.71 25.39
CA LYS A 224 -2.59 16.15 25.96
C LYS A 224 -3.25 15.12 25.05
N GLY A 225 -2.61 14.75 23.94
CA GLY A 225 -3.15 13.82 22.96
C GLY A 225 -4.19 14.44 22.03
N LYS A 226 -4.30 15.77 21.95
CA LYS A 226 -5.30 16.43 21.11
C LYS A 226 -4.73 16.80 19.73
N PRO A 227 -5.41 16.41 18.63
CA PRO A 227 -5.01 16.83 17.30
C PRO A 227 -5.16 18.34 17.06
N TYR A 228 -4.22 18.94 16.35
CA TYR A 228 -4.28 20.33 15.88
C TYR A 228 -3.74 20.47 14.45
N ASN A 229 -4.15 21.52 13.74
CA ASN A 229 -3.66 21.82 12.39
C ASN A 229 -2.21 22.32 12.44
N TYR A 230 -1.37 21.77 11.57
CA TYR A 230 0.05 22.04 11.46
C TYR A 230 0.38 22.51 10.04
N ASP A 231 0.40 23.83 9.85
CA ASP A 231 0.63 24.47 8.54
C ASP A 231 2.12 24.52 8.13
N LYS A 232 2.99 23.80 8.85
CA LYS A 232 4.45 23.77 8.60
C LYS A 232 4.94 22.41 8.15
N SER A 233 4.05 21.55 7.66
CA SER A 233 4.43 20.21 7.21
C SER A 233 5.51 20.28 6.15
N LEU A 234 6.61 19.55 6.35
CA LEU A 234 7.71 19.48 5.40
C LEU A 234 7.29 18.82 4.08
N TYR A 235 6.14 18.11 4.05
CA TYR A 235 5.58 17.52 2.84
C TYR A 235 4.80 18.51 1.97
N GLU A 236 4.47 19.71 2.46
CA GLU A 236 3.74 20.68 1.65
C GLU A 236 4.50 21.00 0.36
N GLY A 237 3.80 20.98 -0.79
CA GLY A 237 4.38 21.22 -2.10
C GLY A 237 5.27 20.08 -2.63
N ALA A 238 5.31 18.91 -1.99
CA ALA A 238 6.13 17.80 -2.47
C ALA A 238 5.79 17.38 -3.91
N HIS A 239 6.82 17.00 -4.66
CA HIS A 239 6.65 16.37 -5.97
C HIS A 239 6.42 14.87 -5.79
N ILE A 240 5.25 14.38 -6.19
CA ILE A 240 4.86 12.98 -5.96
C ILE A 240 4.16 12.39 -7.19
N THR A 241 3.93 11.08 -7.16
CA THR A 241 3.04 10.36 -8.08
C THR A 241 2.13 9.43 -7.29
N THR A 242 1.03 9.00 -7.92
CA THR A 242 0.00 8.14 -7.33
C THR A 242 -0.89 7.60 -8.45
N VAL A 243 -1.88 6.78 -8.11
CA VAL A 243 -2.93 6.35 -9.04
C VAL A 243 -3.69 7.55 -9.63
N PRO A 244 -3.79 7.68 -10.95
CA PRO A 244 -4.53 8.78 -11.55
C PRO A 244 -6.04 8.48 -11.59
N LYS A 245 -6.88 9.52 -11.41
CA LYS A 245 -8.35 9.40 -11.50
C LYS A 245 -8.85 8.69 -12.75
N ILE A 246 -8.17 8.87 -13.88
CA ILE A 246 -8.56 8.23 -15.15
C ILE A 246 -8.37 6.71 -15.09
N GLY A 247 -7.29 6.22 -14.48
CA GLY A 247 -7.05 4.79 -14.28
C GLY A 247 -8.05 4.21 -13.28
N GLU A 248 -8.29 4.91 -12.18
CA GLU A 248 -9.29 4.52 -11.19
C GLU A 248 -10.69 4.40 -11.81
N LEU A 249 -11.13 5.41 -12.58
CA LEU A 249 -12.41 5.37 -13.29
C LEU A 249 -12.51 4.18 -14.27
N PHE A 250 -11.42 3.86 -14.98
CA PHE A 250 -11.38 2.69 -15.85
C PHE A 250 -11.60 1.39 -15.06
N MET A 251 -10.94 1.25 -13.91
CA MET A 251 -11.09 0.07 -13.04
C MET A 251 -12.50 -0.03 -12.44
N LEU A 252 -13.11 1.07 -12.00
CA LEU A 252 -14.49 1.08 -11.50
C LEU A 252 -15.54 0.72 -12.57
N ILE A 253 -15.20 0.88 -13.86
CA ILE A 253 -16.09 0.54 -14.99
C ILE A 253 -15.86 -0.92 -15.43
N SER A 254 -14.60 -1.31 -15.60
CA SER A 254 -14.20 -2.51 -16.32
C SER A 254 -13.47 -3.55 -15.49
N GLY A 255 -12.96 -3.18 -14.32
CA GLY A 255 -12.14 -4.01 -13.43
C GLY A 255 -12.93 -4.62 -12.27
N TYR A 256 -12.19 -5.11 -11.26
CA TYR A 256 -12.70 -5.76 -10.06
C TYR A 256 -13.44 -4.84 -9.05
N PRO A 257 -13.06 -3.56 -8.82
CA PRO A 257 -13.58 -2.78 -7.69
C PRO A 257 -14.94 -2.14 -8.03
N LYS A 258 -15.93 -2.96 -8.39
CA LYS A 258 -17.26 -2.52 -8.77
C LYS A 258 -18.36 -3.43 -8.25
N ILE A 259 -19.55 -2.85 -8.19
CA ILE A 259 -20.77 -3.58 -7.88
C ILE A 259 -21.41 -4.02 -9.20
N LYS A 260 -21.70 -5.32 -9.32
CA LYS A 260 -22.30 -5.91 -10.51
C LYS A 260 -23.55 -5.12 -10.93
N ASN A 261 -23.65 -4.80 -12.21
CA ASN A 261 -24.77 -4.08 -12.83
C ASN A 261 -25.08 -2.70 -12.23
N LYS A 262 -24.16 -2.10 -11.47
CA LYS A 262 -24.32 -0.74 -10.93
C LYS A 262 -23.14 0.14 -11.34
N LYS A 263 -23.42 1.43 -11.51
CA LYS A 263 -22.36 2.43 -11.68
C LYS A 263 -21.65 2.61 -10.34
N THR A 264 -20.38 2.23 -10.25
CA THR A 264 -19.57 2.42 -9.03
C THR A 264 -18.80 3.75 -9.07
N ARG A 265 -18.84 4.51 -7.98
CA ARG A 265 -18.04 5.74 -7.78
C ARG A 265 -17.54 5.81 -6.34
N LEU A 266 -16.27 6.20 -6.20
CA LEU A 266 -15.63 6.50 -4.92
C LEU A 266 -16.01 7.90 -4.44
N HIS A 267 -15.83 8.16 -3.15
CA HIS A 267 -16.03 9.48 -2.55
C HIS A 267 -15.02 10.52 -3.05
N TYR A 268 -13.80 10.08 -3.36
CA TYR A 268 -12.76 10.92 -3.92
C TYR A 268 -11.80 10.09 -4.76
N TYR A 269 -10.89 10.77 -5.44
CA TYR A 269 -9.79 10.17 -6.20
C TYR A 269 -8.48 10.69 -5.63
N VAL A 270 -7.51 9.81 -5.40
CA VAL A 270 -6.29 10.12 -4.61
C VAL A 270 -5.49 11.26 -5.25
N ASP A 271 -5.25 11.21 -6.56
CA ASP A 271 -4.58 12.29 -7.29
C ASP A 271 -5.27 13.66 -7.09
N LYS A 272 -6.60 13.72 -7.18
CA LYS A 272 -7.36 14.96 -7.03
C LYS A 272 -7.38 15.47 -5.61
N LYS A 273 -7.49 14.56 -4.64
CA LYS A 273 -7.46 14.91 -3.22
C LYS A 273 -6.08 15.45 -2.84
N LEU A 274 -5.00 14.83 -3.30
CA LEU A 274 -3.64 15.34 -3.08
C LEU A 274 -3.40 16.69 -3.76
N ILE A 275 -3.86 16.90 -4.99
CA ILE A 275 -3.77 18.23 -5.65
C ILE A 275 -4.51 19.30 -4.83
N SER A 276 -5.68 18.97 -4.25
CA SER A 276 -6.41 19.91 -3.38
C SER A 276 -5.70 20.24 -2.06
N TYR A 277 -4.64 19.51 -1.71
CA TYR A 277 -3.77 19.72 -0.55
C TYR A 277 -2.39 20.27 -0.97
N ASN A 278 -2.32 20.96 -2.11
CA ASN A 278 -1.13 21.62 -2.64
C ASN A 278 0.06 20.69 -2.99
N PHE A 279 -0.19 19.39 -3.20
CA PHE A 279 0.84 18.48 -3.71
C PHE A 279 1.03 18.63 -5.23
N ASN A 280 2.27 18.56 -5.68
CA ASN A 280 2.63 18.57 -7.10
C ASN A 280 2.57 17.15 -7.66
N VAL A 281 1.37 16.67 -7.98
CA VAL A 281 1.12 15.29 -8.44
C VAL A 281 1.42 15.13 -9.94
N LYS A 282 2.40 14.27 -10.25
CA LYS A 282 2.70 13.82 -11.61
C LYS A 282 1.90 12.56 -11.92
N THR A 283 1.31 12.50 -13.12
CA THR A 283 0.57 11.33 -13.61
C THR A 283 0.93 11.04 -15.07
N THR A 284 0.75 9.79 -15.51
CA THR A 284 0.93 9.36 -16.89
C THR A 284 -0.43 9.13 -17.58
N LYS A 285 -0.52 9.43 -18.89
CA LYS A 285 -1.70 9.09 -19.71
C LYS A 285 -1.90 7.58 -19.82
N ASN A 286 -0.81 6.83 -19.93
CA ASN A 286 -0.83 5.38 -19.81
C ASN A 286 -0.65 5.02 -18.34
N PHE A 287 -1.76 4.82 -17.62
CA PHE A 287 -1.76 4.56 -16.18
C PHE A 287 -1.16 3.19 -15.80
N THR A 288 -0.92 2.29 -16.76
CA THR A 288 -0.21 1.03 -16.53
C THR A 288 1.29 1.13 -16.80
N LYS A 289 1.78 2.30 -17.23
CA LYS A 289 3.22 2.55 -17.35
C LYS A 289 3.77 2.89 -15.97
N SER A 290 4.90 2.28 -15.61
CA SER A 290 5.63 2.64 -14.39
C SER A 290 5.96 4.13 -14.36
N LEU A 291 5.74 4.74 -13.19
CA LEU A 291 6.18 6.09 -12.88
C LEU A 291 6.56 6.13 -11.40
N VAL A 292 7.82 6.45 -11.15
CA VAL A 292 8.40 6.65 -9.81
C VAL A 292 8.87 8.10 -9.71
N VAL A 293 8.61 8.75 -8.58
CA VAL A 293 9.03 10.12 -8.28
C VAL A 293 9.74 10.14 -6.94
N TYR A 294 10.97 10.66 -6.91
CA TYR A 294 11.73 10.91 -5.69
C TYR A 294 11.92 12.42 -5.48
N ASP A 295 11.27 12.98 -4.45
CA ASP A 295 11.53 14.32 -3.96
C ASP A 295 12.71 14.26 -2.97
N LYS A 296 13.91 14.57 -3.47
CA LYS A 296 15.16 14.51 -2.70
C LYS A 296 15.14 15.44 -1.49
N THR A 297 14.52 16.61 -1.61
CA THR A 297 14.47 17.63 -0.53
C THR A 297 13.68 17.11 0.66
N ARG A 298 12.60 16.38 0.39
CA ARG A 298 11.67 15.86 1.41
C ARG A 298 11.87 14.38 1.74
N LYS A 299 12.90 13.74 1.15
CA LYS A 299 13.18 12.30 1.30
C LYS A 299 11.97 11.41 1.00
N LEU A 300 11.16 11.82 0.02
CA LEU A 300 9.88 11.21 -0.28
C LEU A 300 9.95 10.46 -1.61
N LEU A 301 9.71 9.16 -1.60
CA LEU A 301 9.67 8.28 -2.77
C LEU A 301 8.24 7.83 -3.01
N THR A 302 7.73 8.00 -4.23
CA THR A 302 6.37 7.59 -4.58
C THR A 302 6.31 6.82 -5.90
N GLY A 303 5.44 5.81 -5.97
CA GLY A 303 5.14 5.07 -7.21
C GLY A 303 3.65 5.06 -7.53
N ASN A 304 3.32 4.96 -8.82
CA ASN A 304 1.94 5.12 -9.30
C ASN A 304 1.06 3.85 -9.23
N GLY A 305 1.57 2.71 -8.76
CA GLY A 305 0.82 1.45 -8.64
C GLY A 305 1.70 0.22 -8.72
N PRO A 306 1.13 -1.00 -8.75
CA PRO A 306 1.87 -2.26 -8.80
C PRO A 306 2.90 -2.33 -9.93
N GLN A 307 2.60 -1.70 -11.07
CA GLN A 307 3.50 -1.65 -12.21
C GLN A 307 4.85 -0.97 -11.93
N ALA A 308 4.94 -0.17 -10.86
CA ALA A 308 6.13 0.59 -10.50
C ALA A 308 6.92 -0.02 -9.34
N ILE A 309 6.49 -1.15 -8.77
CA ILE A 309 7.11 -1.68 -7.55
C ILE A 309 8.57 -2.07 -7.75
N ASP A 310 8.92 -2.63 -8.92
CA ASP A 310 10.29 -3.04 -9.23
C ASP A 310 11.20 -1.80 -9.30
N ASP A 311 10.82 -0.80 -10.11
CA ASP A 311 11.55 0.47 -10.23
C ASP A 311 11.63 1.24 -8.89
N GLN A 312 10.55 1.21 -8.10
CA GLN A 312 10.51 1.88 -6.81
C GLN A 312 11.43 1.18 -5.80
N THR A 313 11.50 -0.15 -5.81
CA THR A 313 12.40 -0.93 -4.96
C THR A 313 13.86 -0.66 -5.34
N ASP A 314 14.17 -0.66 -6.63
CA ASP A 314 15.51 -0.35 -7.14
C ASP A 314 15.91 1.09 -6.77
N LYS A 315 14.98 2.04 -6.91
CA LYS A 315 15.24 3.43 -6.50
C LYS A 315 15.44 3.55 -5.00
N LEU A 316 14.64 2.86 -4.18
CA LEU A 316 14.80 2.86 -2.72
C LEU A 316 16.19 2.33 -2.34
N LYS A 317 16.63 1.22 -2.96
CA LYS A 317 17.97 0.67 -2.76
C LYS A 317 19.08 1.64 -3.17
N GLU A 318 18.89 2.39 -4.25
CA GLU A 318 19.85 3.40 -4.72
C GLU A 318 20.01 4.58 -3.74
N ILE A 319 18.90 5.07 -3.17
CA ILE A 319 18.89 6.28 -2.34
C ILE A 319 19.19 6.02 -0.86
N LEU A 320 19.09 4.76 -0.41
CA LEU A 320 19.45 4.37 0.94
C LEU A 320 20.95 4.58 1.19
N PRO A 321 21.33 5.08 2.39
CA PRO A 321 22.74 5.17 2.75
C PRO A 321 23.38 3.76 2.73
N LYS A 322 24.53 3.65 2.06
CA LYS A 322 25.35 2.43 2.10
C LYS A 322 25.87 2.21 3.51
#